data_AF-A0A6I5HZ50-F1
#
_entry.id   AF-A0A6I5HZ50-F1
#
_cell.length_a   1.000
_cell.length_b   1.000
_cell.length_c   1.000
_cell.angle_alpha   90.00
_cell.angle_beta   90.00
_cell.angle_gamma   90.00
#
_symmetry.space_group_name_H-M   'P 1'
#
loop_
_entity.id
_entity.type
_entity.pdbx_description
1 polymer ?
#
loop_
_entity_poly.entity_id
_entity_poly.type
_entity_poly.pdbx_seq_one_letter_code
_entity_poly.pdbx_strand_id
1 'polypeptide(L)'
;MFELNRGLHHSQDLVATTSEFVRDIETFVAGTIAASSPASTPASLIERAWALAEDYTDWLRWGPSGMPLTGEQIALHAEAAITILRTAGWNPSYEAGRGIRDALTHAQTTDTEHRFSGDTRMALDWIFELLIRALTGAPRANYNDWDQHPARTVEEVFGLLAAAATFARTYGDPAPAA
;
A
#
# COMPACT_ATOMS: atom_id res chain seq x y z
N MET A 1 42.12 35.77 15.86
CA MET A 1 40.89 36.22 15.18
C MET A 1 40.76 35.40 13.92
N PHE A 2 39.88 34.38 13.90
CA PHE A 2 39.11 33.89 12.74
C PHE A 2 38.25 32.69 13.18
N GLU A 3 37.00 33.03 13.46
CA GLU A 3 35.72 32.34 13.18
C GLU A 3 35.65 30.80 13.12
N LEU A 4 35.00 30.23 14.15
CA LEU A 4 34.14 29.05 14.07
C LEU A 4 32.70 29.51 14.31
N ASN A 5 32.00 29.98 13.27
CA ASN A 5 30.58 30.33 13.41
C ASN A 5 29.76 30.16 12.12
N ARG A 6 30.05 29.10 11.35
CA ARG A 6 29.35 28.81 10.08
C ARG A 6 28.29 27.70 10.15
N GLY A 7 28.14 27.03 11.29
CA GLY A 7 27.26 25.86 11.44
C GLY A 7 25.83 26.14 11.92
N LEU A 8 25.59 27.25 12.63
CA LEU A 8 24.30 27.50 13.28
C LEU A 8 23.31 28.27 12.40
N HIS A 9 23.79 29.13 11.50
CA HIS A 9 22.91 29.93 10.63
C HIS A 9 22.23 29.09 9.54
N HIS A 10 22.91 28.07 8.99
CA HIS A 10 22.35 27.25 7.91
C HIS A 10 21.18 26.38 8.37
N SER A 11 21.19 25.90 9.61
CA SER A 11 20.10 25.10 10.19
C SER A 11 18.89 25.95 10.55
N GLN A 12 19.09 27.20 10.97
CA GLN A 12 18.00 28.11 11.28
C GLN A 12 17.29 28.62 10.02
N ASP A 13 18.03 28.88 8.93
CA ASP A 13 17.45 29.27 7.64
C ASP A 13 16.59 28.15 7.02
N LEU A 14 17.03 26.88 7.13
CA LEU A 14 16.27 25.73 6.63
C LEU A 14 14.97 25.49 7.41
N VAL A 15 15.00 25.69 8.73
CA VAL A 15 13.80 25.56 9.58
C VAL A 15 12.84 26.72 9.34
N ALA A 16 13.33 27.95 9.16
CA ALA A 16 12.50 29.09 8.81
C ALA A 16 11.82 28.89 7.45
N THR A 17 12.56 28.43 6.43
CA THR A 17 12.04 28.18 5.07
C THR A 17 11.00 27.06 5.05
N THR A 18 11.21 25.99 5.84
CA THR A 18 10.26 24.87 5.94
C THR A 18 8.97 25.31 6.66
N SER A 19 9.10 26.14 7.70
CA SER A 19 7.96 26.62 8.47
C SER A 19 7.13 27.66 7.71
N GLU A 20 7.75 28.45 6.83
CA GLU A 20 7.08 29.39 5.93
C GLU A 20 6.32 28.64 4.81
N PHE A 21 6.93 27.60 4.23
CA PHE A 21 6.30 26.74 3.22
C PHE A 21 5.07 25.98 3.74
N VAL A 22 5.12 25.46 4.98
CA VAL A 22 3.97 24.78 5.60
C VAL A 22 2.81 25.77 5.83
N ARG A 23 3.12 27.00 6.26
CA ARG A 23 2.12 28.03 6.53
C ARG A 23 1.44 28.53 5.25
N ASP A 24 2.16 28.56 4.13
CA ASP A 24 1.59 28.92 2.82
C ASP A 24 0.66 27.83 2.27
N ILE A 25 0.95 26.54 2.51
CA ILE A 25 0.04 25.42 2.18
C ILE A 25 -1.24 25.51 3.02
N GLU A 26 -1.11 25.75 4.32
CA GLU A 26 -2.27 25.87 5.21
C GLU A 26 -3.16 27.06 4.83
N THR A 27 -2.55 28.18 4.42
CA THR A 27 -3.27 29.37 3.97
C THR A 27 -3.95 29.16 2.60
N PHE A 28 -3.31 28.43 1.68
CA PHE A 28 -3.91 28.03 0.39
C PHE A 28 -5.12 27.10 0.56
N VAL A 29 -5.04 26.17 1.52
CA VAL A 29 -6.14 25.25 1.85
C VAL A 29 -7.29 25.96 2.55
N ALA A 30 -7.00 26.91 3.45
CA ALA A 30 -8.02 27.67 4.17
C ALA A 30 -8.78 28.68 3.30
N GLY A 31 -8.16 29.21 2.24
CA GLY A 31 -8.74 30.26 1.39
C GLY A 31 -9.70 29.78 0.29
N THR A 32 -9.78 28.47 -0.01
CA THR A 32 -10.51 27.97 -1.19
C THR A 32 -11.89 27.39 -0.90
N ILE A 33 -12.29 27.21 0.37
CA ILE A 33 -13.60 26.62 0.70
C ILE A 33 -14.47 27.64 1.43
N ALA A 34 -15.06 28.54 0.64
CA ALA A 34 -16.28 29.22 1.05
C ALA A 34 -17.42 28.18 1.18
N ALA A 35 -18.11 28.27 2.31
CA ALA A 35 -19.09 27.34 2.85
C ALA A 35 -20.12 26.76 1.86
N SER A 36 -20.21 25.43 1.82
CA SER A 36 -21.50 24.73 1.69
C SER A 36 -21.38 23.29 2.23
N SER A 37 -22.07 23.04 3.35
CA SER A 37 -22.25 21.76 4.06
C SER A 37 -20.99 21.07 4.62
N PRO A 38 -21.08 20.38 5.78
CA PRO A 38 -19.95 19.62 6.30
C PRO A 38 -19.65 18.47 5.32
N ALA A 39 -18.56 18.62 4.56
CA ALA A 39 -18.03 17.52 3.77
C ALA A 39 -17.70 16.38 4.75
N SER A 40 -18.38 15.23 4.60
CA SER A 40 -17.89 13.97 5.13
C SER A 40 -16.42 13.86 4.78
N THR A 41 -15.53 13.65 5.77
CA THR A 41 -14.10 13.40 5.53
C THR A 41 -13.95 12.45 4.35
N PRO A 42 -13.13 12.76 3.32
CA PRO A 42 -12.96 11.83 2.21
C PRO A 42 -12.45 10.51 2.77
N ALA A 43 -13.23 9.44 2.58
CA ALA A 43 -12.83 8.10 2.99
C ALA A 43 -11.46 7.80 2.38
N SER A 44 -10.55 7.29 3.21
CA SER A 44 -9.22 6.84 2.78
C SER A 44 -9.33 5.82 1.64
N LEU A 45 -8.27 5.63 0.86
CA LEU A 45 -8.26 4.61 -0.20
C LEU A 45 -8.67 3.22 0.33
N ILE A 46 -8.23 2.89 1.54
CA ILE A 46 -8.50 1.61 2.21
C ILE A 46 -9.99 1.48 2.55
N GLU A 47 -10.61 2.52 3.11
CA GLU A 47 -12.05 2.52 3.41
C GLU A 47 -12.90 2.46 2.15
N ARG A 48 -12.50 3.19 1.08
CA ARG A 48 -13.18 3.10 -0.22
C ARG A 48 -13.06 1.72 -0.84
N ALA A 49 -11.90 1.07 -0.72
CA ALA A 49 -11.71 -0.31 -1.18
C ALA A 49 -12.54 -1.30 -0.37
N TRP A 50 -12.62 -1.12 0.95
CA TRP A 50 -13.45 -1.98 1.81
C TRP A 50 -14.94 -1.86 1.48
N ALA A 51 -15.43 -0.65 1.20
CA ALA A 51 -16.81 -0.44 0.78
C ALA A 51 -17.19 -1.17 -0.53
N LEU A 52 -16.19 -1.58 -1.34
CA LEU A 52 -16.40 -2.35 -2.57
C LEU A 52 -16.42 -3.88 -2.36
N ALA A 53 -16.11 -4.36 -1.15
CA ALA A 53 -16.04 -5.80 -0.86
C ALA A 53 -17.43 -6.48 -0.78
N GLU A 54 -18.51 -5.67 -0.75
CA GLU A 54 -19.90 -6.14 -0.57
C GLU A 54 -20.04 -7.10 0.64
N ASP A 55 -21.07 -7.94 0.67
CA ASP A 55 -21.35 -8.84 1.81
C ASP A 55 -20.42 -10.07 1.86
N TYR A 56 -19.54 -10.26 0.87
CA TYR A 56 -18.68 -11.45 0.77
C TYR A 56 -17.22 -11.16 1.11
N THR A 57 -16.88 -11.34 2.38
CA THR A 57 -15.53 -11.05 2.94
C THR A 57 -14.84 -12.28 3.55
N ASP A 58 -15.43 -13.47 3.40
CA ASP A 58 -14.90 -14.72 3.96
C ASP A 58 -13.50 -15.08 3.45
N TRP A 59 -13.11 -14.58 2.29
CA TRP A 59 -11.78 -14.76 1.70
C TRP A 59 -10.64 -14.10 2.53
N LEU A 60 -10.98 -13.21 3.47
CA LEU A 60 -10.02 -12.69 4.47
C LEU A 60 -9.80 -13.66 5.65
N ARG A 61 -10.74 -14.58 5.88
CA ARG A 61 -10.76 -15.51 7.01
C ARG A 61 -10.42 -16.93 6.61
N TRP A 62 -10.74 -17.29 5.37
CA TRP A 62 -10.58 -18.64 4.83
C TRP A 62 -9.91 -18.56 3.47
N GLY A 63 -8.80 -19.27 3.34
CA GLY A 63 -8.18 -19.50 2.05
C GLY A 63 -9.01 -20.41 1.15
N PRO A 64 -8.81 -20.39 -0.17
CA PRO A 64 -9.38 -21.39 -1.08
C PRO A 64 -9.08 -22.84 -0.70
N SER A 65 -8.00 -23.11 0.03
CA SER A 65 -7.69 -24.43 0.58
C SER A 65 -8.63 -24.89 1.72
N GLY A 66 -9.44 -23.99 2.27
CA GLY A 66 -10.24 -24.22 3.48
C GLY A 66 -9.46 -24.02 4.78
N MET A 67 -8.21 -23.58 4.73
CA MET A 67 -7.43 -23.23 5.93
C MET A 67 -7.75 -21.82 6.41
N PRO A 68 -7.74 -21.57 7.73
CA PRO A 68 -7.94 -20.24 8.27
C PRO A 68 -6.78 -19.31 7.89
N LEU A 69 -7.11 -18.04 7.68
CA LEU A 69 -6.18 -16.95 7.40
C LEU A 69 -6.34 -15.86 8.45
N THR A 70 -5.24 -15.17 8.72
CA THR A 70 -5.21 -13.97 9.55
C THR A 70 -4.81 -12.76 8.71
N GLY A 71 -5.29 -11.58 9.09
CA GLY A 71 -4.89 -10.32 8.48
C GLY A 71 -3.37 -10.10 8.50
N GLU A 72 -2.73 -10.52 9.59
CA GLU A 72 -1.27 -10.40 9.74
C GLU A 72 -0.51 -11.30 8.75
N GLN A 73 -0.93 -12.54 8.54
CA GLN A 73 -0.30 -13.43 7.55
C GLN A 73 -0.37 -12.87 6.13
N ILE A 74 -1.54 -12.33 5.75
CA ILE A 74 -1.75 -11.69 4.45
C ILE A 74 -0.85 -10.45 4.32
N ALA A 75 -0.79 -9.62 5.36
CA ALA A 75 0.03 -8.41 5.38
C ALA A 75 1.53 -8.70 5.27
N LEU A 76 2.04 -9.66 6.05
CA LEU A 76 3.44 -10.07 6.01
C LEU A 76 3.84 -10.60 4.63
N HIS A 77 2.93 -11.26 3.90
CA HIS A 77 3.22 -11.71 2.54
C HIS A 77 3.41 -10.54 1.57
N ALA A 78 2.56 -9.49 1.67
CA ALA A 78 2.75 -8.28 0.89
C ALA A 78 4.06 -7.55 1.24
N GLU A 79 4.42 -7.48 2.52
CA GLU A 79 5.67 -6.87 2.98
C GLU A 79 6.92 -7.65 2.54
N ALA A 80 6.83 -8.98 2.51
CA ALA A 80 7.88 -9.83 1.95
C ALA A 80 8.06 -9.55 0.44
N ALA A 81 6.97 -9.41 -0.31
CA ALA A 81 7.04 -9.03 -1.72
C ALA A 81 7.68 -7.65 -1.95
N ILE A 82 7.40 -6.65 -1.11
CA ILE A 82 8.10 -5.35 -1.14
C ILE A 82 9.61 -5.55 -0.99
N THR A 83 10.03 -6.40 -0.05
CA THR A 83 11.45 -6.67 0.21
C THR A 83 12.13 -7.34 -0.98
N ILE A 84 11.45 -8.30 -1.61
CA ILE A 84 11.92 -8.96 -2.83
C ILE A 84 12.06 -7.95 -3.98
N LEU A 85 11.03 -7.14 -4.26
CA LEU A 85 11.06 -6.16 -5.35
C LEU A 85 12.09 -5.05 -5.13
N ARG A 86 12.30 -4.62 -3.88
CA ARG A 86 13.33 -3.63 -3.54
C ARG A 86 14.74 -4.14 -3.86
N THR A 87 14.95 -5.44 -3.70
CA THR A 87 16.25 -6.08 -3.97
C THR A 87 16.43 -6.40 -5.45
N ALA A 88 15.41 -6.97 -6.09
CA ALA A 88 15.48 -7.43 -7.48
C ALA A 88 15.29 -6.29 -8.50
N GLY A 89 14.67 -5.18 -8.09
CA GLY A 89 14.27 -4.08 -8.96
C GLY A 89 13.02 -4.43 -9.75
N TRP A 90 11.88 -3.84 -9.38
CA TRP A 90 10.61 -4.00 -10.09
C TRP A 90 10.78 -3.73 -11.61
N ASN A 91 10.09 -4.53 -12.42
CA ASN A 91 10.02 -4.35 -13.85
C ASN A 91 8.63 -4.77 -14.36
N PRO A 92 7.90 -3.89 -15.09
CA PRO A 92 6.55 -4.20 -15.57
C PRO A 92 6.52 -5.26 -16.68
N SER A 93 7.66 -5.65 -17.24
CA SER A 93 7.71 -6.70 -18.26
C SER A 93 7.44 -8.07 -17.64
N TYR A 94 6.45 -8.79 -18.19
CA TYR A 94 6.19 -10.19 -17.85
C TYR A 94 7.44 -11.07 -18.00
N GLU A 95 8.23 -10.86 -19.06
CA GLU A 95 9.45 -11.64 -19.31
C GLU A 95 10.54 -11.40 -18.26
N ALA A 96 10.52 -10.24 -17.60
CA ALA A 96 11.49 -9.91 -16.57
C ALA A 96 11.27 -10.71 -15.28
N GLY A 97 10.05 -11.23 -15.04
CA GLY A 97 9.70 -11.97 -13.84
C GLY A 97 9.90 -11.18 -12.55
N ARG A 98 9.65 -9.87 -12.59
CA ARG A 98 9.87 -8.93 -11.46
C ARG A 98 8.64 -8.04 -11.21
N GLY A 99 7.45 -8.60 -11.39
CA GLY A 99 6.19 -8.00 -10.97
C GLY A 99 5.76 -8.45 -9.57
N ILE A 100 4.61 -7.93 -9.11
CA ILE A 100 4.02 -8.26 -7.80
C ILE A 100 3.82 -9.77 -7.65
N ARG A 101 3.24 -10.43 -8.66
CA ARG A 101 2.96 -11.88 -8.61
C ARG A 101 4.21 -12.71 -8.46
N ASP A 102 5.28 -12.35 -9.17
CA ASP A 102 6.56 -13.04 -9.10
C ASP A 102 7.18 -12.87 -7.71
N ALA A 103 7.12 -11.66 -7.16
CA ALA A 103 7.62 -11.37 -5.83
C ALA A 103 6.85 -12.11 -4.72
N LEU A 104 5.52 -12.21 -4.80
CA LEU A 104 4.70 -13.01 -3.89
C LEU A 104 5.04 -14.50 -4.03
N THR A 105 5.14 -15.00 -5.25
CA THR A 105 5.51 -16.41 -5.48
C THR A 105 6.91 -16.72 -4.97
N HIS A 106 7.85 -15.79 -5.13
CA HIS A 106 9.20 -15.90 -4.60
C HIS A 106 9.20 -15.89 -3.07
N ALA A 107 8.48 -14.97 -2.43
CA ALA A 107 8.32 -14.94 -0.98
C ALA A 107 7.75 -16.27 -0.45
N GLN A 108 6.71 -16.79 -1.10
CA GLN A 108 6.13 -18.09 -0.73
C GLN A 108 7.13 -19.25 -0.86
N THR A 109 7.89 -19.30 -1.95
CA THR A 109 8.80 -20.44 -2.24
C THR A 109 10.09 -20.42 -1.41
N THR A 110 10.48 -19.26 -0.90
CA THR A 110 11.70 -19.07 -0.10
C THR A 110 11.44 -19.01 1.40
N ASP A 111 10.18 -18.93 1.82
CA ASP A 111 9.78 -18.88 3.22
C ASP A 111 9.88 -20.26 3.90
N THR A 112 10.97 -20.48 4.64
CA THR A 112 11.25 -21.73 5.36
C THR A 112 10.32 -21.96 6.54
N GLU A 113 9.62 -20.93 7.01
CA GLU A 113 8.68 -21.00 8.12
C GLU A 113 7.24 -21.34 7.66
N HIS A 114 7.00 -21.44 6.35
CA HIS A 114 5.69 -21.74 5.76
C HIS A 114 4.55 -20.82 6.25
N ARG A 115 4.88 -19.56 6.50
CA ARG A 115 3.96 -18.46 6.84
C ARG A 115 3.11 -18.04 5.64
N PHE A 116 3.64 -18.21 4.43
CA PHE A 116 2.97 -17.82 3.19
C PHE A 116 2.52 -19.03 2.38
N SER A 117 1.38 -18.89 1.71
CA SER A 117 0.81 -19.94 0.86
C SER A 117 0.03 -19.35 -0.32
N GLY A 118 -0.46 -20.24 -1.19
CA GLY A 118 -1.39 -19.86 -2.25
C GLY A 118 -2.66 -19.17 -1.73
N ASP A 119 -3.05 -19.42 -0.48
CA ASP A 119 -4.21 -18.79 0.15
C ASP A 119 -3.96 -17.31 0.44
N THR A 120 -2.83 -17.00 1.09
CA THR A 120 -2.44 -15.59 1.33
C THR A 120 -2.24 -14.82 0.03
N ARG A 121 -1.72 -15.47 -1.03
CA ARG A 121 -1.59 -14.86 -2.36
C ARG A 121 -2.96 -14.59 -2.97
N MET A 122 -3.90 -15.54 -2.89
CA MET A 122 -5.26 -15.33 -3.40
C MET A 122 -5.98 -14.20 -2.65
N ALA A 123 -5.86 -14.13 -1.32
CA ALA A 123 -6.41 -13.02 -0.55
C ALA A 123 -5.84 -11.67 -1.00
N LEU A 124 -4.53 -11.59 -1.29
CA LEU A 124 -3.92 -10.40 -1.87
C LEU A 124 -4.44 -10.08 -3.28
N ASP A 125 -4.66 -11.08 -4.13
CA ASP A 125 -5.25 -10.88 -5.46
C ASP A 125 -6.61 -10.11 -5.35
N TRP A 126 -7.47 -10.49 -4.40
CA TRP A 126 -8.74 -9.80 -4.11
C TRP A 126 -8.53 -8.39 -3.56
N ILE A 127 -7.62 -8.21 -2.59
CA ILE A 127 -7.32 -6.89 -2.01
C ILE A 127 -6.81 -5.92 -3.08
N PHE A 128 -5.92 -6.36 -3.96
CA PHE A 128 -5.41 -5.52 -5.04
C PHE A 128 -6.50 -5.11 -6.02
N GLU A 129 -7.41 -6.01 -6.41
CA GLU A 129 -8.55 -5.65 -7.24
C GLU A 129 -9.37 -4.53 -6.57
N LEU A 130 -9.70 -4.67 -5.29
CA LEU A 130 -10.49 -3.66 -4.55
C LEU A 130 -9.76 -2.31 -4.46
N LEU A 131 -8.47 -2.32 -4.12
CA LEU A 131 -7.65 -1.11 -4.04
C LEU A 131 -7.54 -0.41 -5.40
N ILE A 132 -7.31 -1.16 -6.48
CA ILE A 132 -7.20 -0.57 -7.83
C ILE A 132 -8.55 -0.03 -8.29
N ARG A 133 -9.67 -0.73 -8.04
CA ARG A 133 -11.02 -0.22 -8.31
C ARG A 133 -11.28 1.08 -7.55
N ALA A 134 -10.94 1.13 -6.27
CA ALA A 134 -11.09 2.34 -5.44
C ALA A 134 -10.16 3.49 -5.88
N LEU A 135 -8.98 3.18 -6.41
CA LEU A 135 -8.01 4.15 -6.90
C LEU A 135 -8.44 4.77 -8.24
N THR A 136 -8.97 3.93 -9.15
CA THR A 136 -9.20 4.30 -10.56
C THR A 136 -10.65 4.59 -10.90
N GLY A 137 -11.59 4.13 -10.08
CA GLY A 137 -13.02 4.13 -10.41
C GLY A 137 -13.43 3.03 -11.40
N ALA A 138 -12.53 2.13 -11.79
CA ALA A 138 -12.84 1.03 -12.70
C ALA A 138 -13.84 0.05 -12.05
N PRO A 139 -14.79 -0.52 -12.81
CA PRO A 139 -15.74 -1.50 -12.26
C PRO A 139 -15.07 -2.83 -11.91
N ARG A 140 -13.97 -3.17 -12.60
CA ARG A 140 -13.14 -4.35 -12.42
C ARG A 140 -11.68 -4.00 -12.65
N ALA A 141 -10.77 -4.70 -11.99
CA ALA A 141 -9.34 -4.54 -12.19
C ALA A 141 -8.62 -5.88 -12.02
N ASN A 142 -7.74 -6.21 -12.95
CA ASN A 142 -6.76 -7.28 -12.78
C ASN A 142 -5.44 -6.66 -12.35
N TYR A 143 -4.94 -7.01 -11.16
CA TYR A 143 -3.72 -6.38 -10.66
C TYR A 143 -2.47 -6.78 -11.44
N ASN A 144 -2.44 -7.93 -12.10
CA ASN A 144 -1.29 -8.33 -12.93
C ASN A 144 -1.21 -7.41 -14.16
N ASP A 145 -2.33 -7.21 -14.84
CA ASP A 145 -2.39 -6.29 -15.99
C ASP A 145 -2.10 -4.86 -15.54
N TRP A 146 -2.58 -4.47 -14.35
CA TRP A 146 -2.30 -3.15 -13.78
C TRP A 146 -0.80 -2.98 -13.51
N ASP A 147 -0.17 -3.90 -12.79
CA ASP A 147 1.27 -3.89 -12.44
C ASP A 147 2.17 -3.92 -13.68
N GLN A 148 1.80 -4.69 -14.69
CA GLN A 148 2.55 -4.81 -15.94
C GLN A 148 2.28 -3.68 -16.93
N HIS A 149 1.35 -2.76 -16.62
CA HIS A 149 1.04 -1.68 -17.52
C HIS A 149 2.25 -0.73 -17.66
N PRO A 150 2.69 -0.36 -18.88
CA PRO A 150 3.89 0.48 -19.09
C PRO A 150 3.83 1.87 -18.45
N ALA A 151 2.64 2.32 -18.05
CA ALA A 151 2.42 3.59 -17.36
C ALA A 151 2.45 3.47 -15.83
N ARG A 152 2.86 2.32 -15.27
CA ARG A 152 3.08 2.19 -13.81
C ARG A 152 4.46 2.69 -13.43
N THR A 153 4.54 3.11 -12.18
CA THR A 153 5.77 3.50 -11.51
C THR A 153 6.07 2.56 -10.35
N VAL A 154 7.33 2.48 -9.95
CA VAL A 154 7.76 1.64 -8.81
C VAL A 154 7.11 2.12 -7.51
N GLU A 155 6.89 3.43 -7.36
CA GLU A 155 6.24 4.04 -6.21
C GLU A 155 4.77 3.61 -6.10
N GLU A 156 4.04 3.57 -7.21
CA GLU A 156 2.65 3.11 -7.23
C GLU A 156 2.55 1.62 -6.86
N VAL A 157 3.46 0.79 -7.36
CA VAL A 157 3.50 -0.65 -7.05
C VAL A 157 3.79 -0.88 -5.57
N PHE A 158 4.75 -0.14 -5.01
CA PHE A 158 5.10 -0.28 -3.59
C PHE A 158 3.99 0.30 -2.71
N GLY A 159 3.35 1.37 -3.14
CA GLY A 159 2.17 1.94 -2.49
C GLY A 159 1.00 0.96 -2.45
N LEU A 160 0.74 0.23 -3.54
CA LEU A 160 -0.31 -0.79 -3.60
C LEU A 160 -0.05 -1.95 -2.61
N LEU A 161 1.19 -2.44 -2.55
CA LEU A 161 1.59 -3.49 -1.60
C LEU A 161 1.44 -3.03 -0.13
N ALA A 162 1.89 -1.81 0.18
CA ALA A 162 1.77 -1.25 1.53
C ALA A 162 0.31 -1.00 1.93
N ALA A 163 -0.52 -0.52 0.99
CA ALA A 163 -1.95 -0.37 1.19
C ALA A 163 -2.64 -1.72 1.42
N ALA A 164 -2.24 -2.77 0.69
CA ALA A 164 -2.77 -4.11 0.88
C ALA A 164 -2.41 -4.70 2.25
N ALA A 165 -1.17 -4.49 2.71
CA ALA A 165 -0.76 -4.88 4.06
C ALA A 165 -1.59 -4.18 5.14
N THR A 166 -1.82 -2.87 4.98
CA THR A 166 -2.64 -2.09 5.92
C THR A 166 -4.10 -2.53 5.90
N PHE A 167 -4.67 -2.75 4.71
CA PHE A 167 -6.03 -3.27 4.53
C PHE A 167 -6.20 -4.61 5.22
N ALA A 168 -5.28 -5.56 4.99
CA ALA A 168 -5.34 -6.88 5.58
C ALA A 168 -5.31 -6.84 7.11
N ARG A 169 -4.46 -6.01 7.72
CA ARG A 169 -4.44 -5.82 9.18
C ARG A 169 -5.70 -5.15 9.74
N THR A 170 -6.32 -4.27 8.95
CA THR A 170 -7.49 -3.52 9.38
C THR A 170 -8.76 -4.36 9.36
N TYR A 171 -8.92 -5.23 8.36
CA TYR A 171 -10.18 -5.95 8.12
C TYR A 171 -10.08 -7.47 8.24
N GLY A 172 -8.87 -8.04 8.24
CA GLY A 172 -8.66 -9.48 8.45
C GLY A 172 -8.79 -9.88 9.92
N ASP A 173 -8.99 -11.16 10.17
CA ASP A 173 -9.08 -11.69 11.53
C ASP A 173 -7.72 -11.53 12.25
N PRO A 174 -7.72 -11.22 13.56
CA PRO A 174 -6.49 -11.08 14.32
C PRO A 174 -5.77 -12.43 14.44
N ALA A 175 -4.45 -12.39 14.61
CA ALA A 175 -3.72 -13.59 14.97
C ALA A 175 -4.26 -14.18 16.29
N PRO A 176 -4.37 -15.51 16.40
CA PRO A 176 -4.79 -16.14 17.66
C PRO A 176 -3.82 -15.72 18.77
N ALA A 177 -4.38 -15.42 19.95
CA ALA A 177 -3.57 -15.11 21.12
C ALA A 177 -2.65 -16.30 21.45
N ALA A 178 -1.37 -16.02 21.66
CA ALA A 178 -0.35 -17.00 22.04
C ALA A 178 -0.56 -17.54 23.47
#